data_AF-A0A645IEL2-F1
#
_entry.id   AF-A0A645IEL2-F1
#
_cell.length_a   1.000
_cell.length_b   1.000
_cell.length_c   1.000
_cell.angle_alpha   90.00
_cell.angle_beta   90.00
_cell.angle_gamma   90.00
#
_symmetry.space_group_name_H-M   'P 1'
#
loop_
_entity.id
_entity.type
_entity.pdbx_description
1 polymer ?
#
loop_
_entity_poly.entity_id
_entity_poly.type
_entity_poly.pdbx_seq_one_letter_code
_entity_poly.pdbx_strand_id
1 'polypeptide(L)'
;MAESVTEMMSSMTLFLGAIAAVSLLVGAVGIANTMFTSVLEKTKEIGTMKAIGAKNRDILMIFLFNSAMVGLVGGILGVTLGAFVSSGLQAMMGQMTSGSGVSLHLMVEGLVLAIVIGVISGVVPAYRASKLKPVDALRYE
;
A
#
# COMPACT_ATOMS: atom_id res chain seq x y z
N MET A 1 35.93 12.99 14.46
CA MET A 1 34.88 13.91 13.93
C MET A 1 34.11 13.31 12.77
N ALA A 2 34.74 12.73 11.74
CA ALA A 2 34.00 12.04 10.66
C ALA A 2 33.20 10.83 11.18
N GLU A 3 33.81 10.01 12.04
CA GLU A 3 33.18 8.82 12.62
C GLU A 3 31.93 9.15 13.46
N SER A 4 32.01 10.21 14.29
CA SER A 4 30.87 10.69 15.09
C SER A 4 29.74 11.28 14.25
N VAL A 5 30.02 11.87 13.08
CA VAL A 5 29.00 12.37 12.16
C VAL A 5 28.31 11.22 11.43
N THR A 6 29.06 10.22 10.97
CA THR A 6 28.49 9.02 10.34
C THR A 6 27.60 8.23 11.29
N GLU A 7 28.02 8.08 12.56
CA GLU A 7 27.22 7.40 13.59
C GLU A 7 25.91 8.14 13.88
N MET A 8 25.95 9.48 13.96
CA MET A 8 24.76 10.32 14.12
C MET A 8 23.81 10.18 12.93
N MET A 9 24.32 10.26 11.70
CA MET A 9 23.52 10.10 10.48
C MET A 9 22.87 8.72 10.41
N SER A 10 23.60 7.65 10.75
CA SER A 10 23.07 6.29 10.78
C SER A 10 21.94 6.13 11.80
N SER A 11 22.09 6.71 13.00
CA SER A 11 21.05 6.69 14.03
C SER A 11 19.78 7.40 13.57
N MET A 12 19.92 8.57 12.91
CA MET A 12 18.80 9.30 12.33
C MET A 12 18.10 8.50 11.21
N THR A 13 18.85 7.88 10.31
CA THR A 13 18.27 7.04 9.25
C THR A 13 17.50 5.85 9.82
N LEU A 14 18.04 5.18 10.83
CA LEU A 14 17.36 4.07 11.50
C LEU A 14 16.05 4.55 12.16
N PHE A 15 16.09 5.67 12.86
CA PHE A 15 14.93 6.24 13.54
C PHE A 15 13.82 6.64 12.55
N LEU A 16 14.16 7.34 11.47
CA LEU A 16 13.21 7.69 10.41
C LEU A 16 12.68 6.44 9.70
N GLY A 17 13.53 5.44 9.46
CA GLY A 17 13.13 4.15 8.91
C GLY A 17 12.13 3.41 9.79
N ALA A 18 12.31 3.46 11.11
CA ALA A 18 11.38 2.86 12.07
C ALA A 18 10.00 3.57 12.03
N ILE A 19 9.98 4.91 11.99
CA ILE A 19 8.73 5.67 11.84
C ILE A 19 8.04 5.30 10.53
N ALA A 20 8.79 5.27 9.42
CA ALA A 20 8.25 4.89 8.11
C ALA A 20 7.66 3.47 8.13
N ALA A 21 8.32 2.51 8.78
CA ALA A 21 7.82 1.14 8.92
C ALA A 21 6.49 1.09 9.70
N VAL A 22 6.37 1.84 10.80
CA VAL A 22 5.11 1.94 11.57
C VAL A 22 4.02 2.59 10.73
N SER A 23 4.31 3.67 10.01
CA SER A 23 3.35 4.32 9.11
C SER A 23 2.87 3.38 7.99
N LEU A 24 3.76 2.56 7.42
CA LEU A 24 3.40 1.54 6.43
C LEU A 24 2.50 0.47 7.04
N LEU A 25 2.75 0.02 8.27
CA LEU A 25 1.88 -0.94 8.96
C LEU A 25 0.48 -0.37 9.18
N VAL A 26 0.36 0.87 9.65
CA VAL A 26 -0.95 1.52 9.86
C VAL A 26 -1.68 1.68 8.51
N GLY A 27 -0.96 2.09 7.46
CA GLY A 27 -1.52 2.19 6.12
C GLY A 27 -2.01 0.84 5.58
N ALA A 28 -1.23 -0.22 5.77
CA ALA A 28 -1.61 -1.58 5.40
C ALA A 28 -2.89 -2.03 6.13
N VAL A 29 -2.97 -1.84 7.44
CA VAL A 29 -4.18 -2.17 8.20
C VAL A 29 -5.39 -1.37 7.68
N GLY A 30 -5.20 -0.10 7.32
CA GLY A 30 -6.22 0.73 6.69
C GLY A 30 -6.73 0.15 5.37
N ILE A 31 -5.81 -0.22 4.45
CA ILE A 31 -6.15 -0.86 3.17
C ILE A 31 -6.92 -2.17 3.42
N ALA A 32 -6.45 -3.01 4.34
CA ALA A 32 -7.11 -4.26 4.69
C ALA A 32 -8.53 -4.01 5.19
N ASN A 33 -8.73 -3.02 6.07
CA ASN A 33 -10.05 -2.68 6.62
C ASN A 33 -11.00 -2.17 5.53
N THR A 34 -10.55 -1.27 4.65
CA THR A 34 -11.36 -0.82 3.51
C THR A 34 -11.74 -2.00 2.62
N MET A 35 -10.80 -2.90 2.34
CA MET A 35 -11.07 -4.10 1.55
C MET A 35 -12.09 -5.02 2.24
N PHE A 36 -12.02 -5.19 3.56
CA PHE A 36 -13.01 -5.94 4.33
C PHE A 36 -14.41 -5.35 4.17
N THR A 37 -14.55 -4.04 4.35
CA THR A 37 -15.82 -3.36 4.16
C THR A 37 -16.36 -3.53 2.74
N SER A 38 -15.51 -3.36 1.72
CA SER A 38 -15.92 -3.57 0.32
C SER A 38 -16.36 -5.01 0.02
N VAL A 39 -15.74 -6.01 0.65
CA VAL A 39 -16.17 -7.42 0.52
C VAL A 39 -17.55 -7.61 1.12
N LEU A 40 -17.83 -7.01 2.28
CA LEU A 40 -19.12 -7.10 2.94
C LEU A 40 -20.22 -6.44 2.11
N GLU A 41 -19.98 -5.22 1.61
CA GLU A 41 -20.92 -4.49 0.74
C GLU A 41 -21.23 -5.27 -0.55
N LYS A 42 -20.23 -5.96 -1.11
CA LYS A 42 -20.38 -6.74 -2.35
C LYS A 42 -20.65 -8.22 -2.14
N THR A 43 -21.10 -8.64 -0.94
CA THR A 43 -21.34 -10.05 -0.62
C THR A 43 -22.32 -10.70 -1.59
N LYS A 44 -23.44 -10.04 -1.92
CA LYS A 44 -24.45 -10.54 -2.88
C LYS A 44 -23.89 -10.72 -4.28
N GLU A 45 -23.11 -9.75 -4.78
CA GLU A 45 -22.45 -9.82 -6.09
C GLU A 45 -21.45 -10.99 -6.16
N ILE A 46 -20.68 -11.22 -5.10
CA ILE A 46 -19.77 -12.37 -5.02
C ILE A 46 -20.56 -13.69 -5.02
N GLY A 47 -21.69 -13.72 -4.32
CA GLY A 47 -22.62 -14.85 -4.29
C GLY A 47 -23.18 -15.19 -5.66
N THR A 48 -23.66 -14.19 -6.40
CA THR A 48 -24.20 -14.38 -7.75
C THR A 48 -23.12 -14.82 -8.74
N MET A 49 -21.92 -14.22 -8.70
CA MET A 49 -20.79 -14.66 -9.53
C MET A 49 -20.45 -16.14 -9.31
N LYS A 50 -20.40 -16.59 -8.05
CA LYS A 50 -20.12 -17.99 -7.73
C LYS A 50 -21.27 -18.93 -8.09
N ALA A 51 -22.52 -18.47 -7.99
CA ALA A 51 -23.69 -19.25 -8.40
C ALA A 51 -23.71 -19.51 -9.91
N ILE A 52 -23.17 -18.60 -10.71
CA ILE A 52 -23.04 -18.73 -12.18
C ILE A 52 -21.77 -19.52 -12.57
N GLY A 53 -20.91 -19.88 -11.60
CA GLY A 53 -19.77 -20.78 -11.81
C GLY A 53 -18.38 -20.16 -11.65
N ALA A 54 -18.26 -18.93 -11.15
CA ALA A 54 -16.95 -18.33 -10.86
C ALA A 54 -16.20 -19.15 -9.79
N LYS A 55 -14.92 -19.43 -10.02
CA LYS A 55 -14.08 -20.17 -9.08
C LYS A 55 -13.57 -19.25 -7.98
N ASN A 56 -13.19 -19.83 -6.84
CA ASN A 56 -12.57 -19.08 -5.74
C ASN A 56 -11.31 -18.31 -6.20
N ARG A 57 -10.54 -18.88 -7.14
CA ARG A 57 -9.36 -18.21 -7.70
C ARG A 57 -9.72 -16.94 -8.48
N ASP A 58 -10.84 -16.94 -9.19
CA ASP A 58 -11.25 -15.79 -10.01
C ASP A 58 -11.61 -14.61 -9.09
N ILE A 59 -12.38 -14.88 -8.04
CA ILE A 59 -12.70 -13.89 -7.01
C ILE A 59 -11.43 -13.41 -6.30
N LEU A 60 -10.54 -14.33 -5.91
CA LEU A 60 -9.28 -13.97 -5.26
C LEU A 60 -8.46 -13.00 -6.13
N MET A 61 -8.31 -13.30 -7.42
CA MET A 61 -7.53 -12.47 -8.35
C MET A 61 -8.15 -11.08 -8.56
N ILE A 62 -9.48 -10.98 -8.64
CA ILE A 62 -10.17 -9.68 -8.74
C ILE A 62 -9.82 -8.80 -7.53
N PHE A 63 -9.94 -9.35 -6.32
CA PHE A 63 -9.67 -8.57 -5.10
C PHE A 63 -8.19 -8.25 -4.93
N LEU A 64 -7.28 -9.18 -5.25
CA LEU A 64 -5.84 -8.91 -5.26
C LEU A 64 -5.46 -7.82 -6.25
N PHE A 65 -6.07 -7.81 -7.44
CA PHE A 65 -5.85 -6.76 -8.42
C PHE A 65 -6.35 -5.40 -7.93
N ASN A 66 -7.50 -5.36 -7.25
CA ASN A 66 -7.98 -4.14 -6.60
C ASN A 66 -6.99 -3.64 -5.53
N SER A 67 -6.46 -4.52 -4.67
CA SER A 67 -5.48 -4.10 -3.67
C SER A 67 -4.16 -3.62 -4.29
N ALA A 68 -3.72 -4.27 -5.38
CA ALA A 68 -2.57 -3.83 -6.16
C ALA A 68 -2.80 -2.45 -6.80
N MET A 69 -3.99 -2.21 -7.35
CA MET A 69 -4.38 -0.91 -7.91
C MET A 69 -4.41 0.18 -6.83
N VAL A 70 -4.93 -0.11 -5.63
CA VAL A 70 -4.91 0.82 -4.50
C VAL A 70 -3.46 1.16 -4.11
N GLY A 71 -2.59 0.15 -4.01
CA GLY A 71 -1.16 0.34 -3.76
C GLY A 71 -0.45 1.14 -4.85
N LEU A 72 -0.79 0.91 -6.13
CA LEU A 72 -0.23 1.61 -7.27
C LEU A 72 -0.66 3.08 -7.29
N VAL A 73 -1.96 3.36 -7.15
CA VAL A 73 -2.48 4.74 -7.14
C VAL A 73 -1.96 5.49 -5.91
N GLY A 74 -2.00 4.87 -4.73
CA GLY A 74 -1.45 5.44 -3.51
C GLY A 74 0.06 5.67 -3.61
N GLY A 75 0.80 4.76 -4.24
CA GLY A 75 2.24 4.89 -4.48
C GLY A 75 2.59 6.02 -5.44
N ILE A 76 1.86 6.17 -6.56
CA ILE A 76 2.04 7.29 -7.50
C ILE A 76 1.79 8.62 -6.78
N LEU A 77 0.69 8.72 -6.03
CA LEU A 77 0.36 9.93 -5.27
C LEU A 77 1.39 10.22 -4.16
N GLY A 78 1.82 9.19 -3.43
CA GLY A 78 2.82 9.33 -2.38
C GLY A 78 4.18 9.76 -2.91
N VAL A 79 4.65 9.17 -4.01
CA VAL A 79 5.92 9.51 -4.65
C VAL A 79 5.88 10.93 -5.25
N THR A 80 4.78 11.30 -5.92
CA THR A 80 4.63 12.66 -6.48
C THR A 80 4.55 13.72 -5.40
N LEU A 81 3.78 13.50 -4.33
CA LEU A 81 3.73 14.41 -3.18
C LEU A 81 5.07 14.48 -2.45
N GLY A 82 5.74 13.35 -2.23
CA GLY A 82 7.06 13.30 -1.59
C GLY A 82 8.12 14.06 -2.39
N ALA A 83 8.12 13.90 -3.72
CA ALA A 83 9.01 14.64 -4.61
C ALA A 83 8.72 16.14 -4.59
N PHE A 84 7.44 16.54 -4.57
CA PHE A 84 7.03 17.95 -4.52
C PHE A 84 7.40 18.62 -3.19
N VAL A 85 7.18 17.94 -2.07
CA VAL A 85 7.58 18.44 -0.74
C VAL A 85 9.10 18.55 -0.65
N SER A 86 9.82 17.54 -1.15
CA SER A 86 11.29 17.54 -1.16
C SER A 86 11.86 18.71 -1.97
N SER A 87 11.34 18.95 -3.17
CA SER A 87 11.80 20.05 -4.02
C SER A 87 11.43 21.42 -3.45
N GLY A 88 10.24 21.56 -2.86
CA GLY A 88 9.80 22.78 -2.17
C GLY A 88 10.70 23.12 -0.98
N LEU A 89 11.07 22.13 -0.16
CA LEU A 89 11.96 22.33 0.98
C LEU A 89 13.37 22.75 0.53
N GLN A 90 13.90 22.14 -0.53
CA GLN A 90 15.20 22.51 -1.11
C GLN A 90 15.21 23.95 -1.60
N ALA A 91 14.12 24.41 -2.23
CA ALA A 91 14.00 25.80 -2.68
C ALA A 91 13.99 26.82 -1.52
N MET A 92 13.42 26.45 -0.36
CA MET A 92 13.33 27.33 0.81
C MET A 92 14.61 27.36 1.66
N MET A 93 15.34 26.24 1.77
CA MET A 93 16.53 26.14 2.64
C MET A 93 17.84 26.57 1.96
N GLY A 94 17.80 26.88 0.65
CA GLY A 94 18.98 27.22 -0.14
C GLY A 94 19.94 26.04 -0.36
N GLN A 95 20.96 26.22 -1.22
CA GLN A 95 21.93 25.19 -1.67
C GLN A 95 22.76 24.49 -0.55
N MET A 96 22.42 24.68 0.73
CA MET A 96 23.07 23.99 1.86
C MET A 96 22.89 22.46 1.79
N THR A 97 21.97 21.96 0.96
CA THR A 97 21.73 20.53 0.68
C THR A 97 22.08 20.17 -0.77
N SER A 98 23.28 20.52 -1.25
CA SER A 98 23.74 20.25 -2.62
C SER A 98 24.00 18.75 -2.96
N GLY A 99 23.40 17.81 -2.24
CA GLY A 99 23.81 16.41 -2.29
C GLY A 99 22.68 15.40 -2.16
N SER A 100 21.65 15.49 -2.99
CA SER A 100 20.94 14.33 -3.58
C SER A 100 19.59 14.78 -4.12
N GLY A 101 19.52 15.03 -5.44
CA GLY A 101 18.21 15.08 -6.11
C GLY A 101 17.44 13.79 -5.83
N VAL A 102 16.10 13.88 -5.85
CA VAL A 102 15.24 12.69 -5.74
C VAL A 102 15.66 11.70 -6.81
N SER A 103 16.36 10.63 -6.40
CA SER A 103 16.85 9.64 -7.34
C SER A 103 15.67 8.89 -7.92
N LEU A 104 15.65 8.75 -9.24
CA LEU A 104 14.62 7.99 -9.96
C LEU A 104 14.57 6.53 -9.45
N HIS A 105 15.70 6.02 -8.95
CA HIS A 105 15.78 4.71 -8.30
C HIS A 105 14.91 4.63 -7.03
N LEU A 106 15.00 5.62 -6.13
CA LEU A 106 14.21 5.66 -4.89
C LEU A 106 12.71 5.80 -5.16
N MET A 107 12.33 6.51 -6.23
CA MET A 107 10.94 6.63 -6.65
C MET A 107 10.38 5.28 -7.10
N VAL A 108 11.16 4.52 -7.88
CA VAL A 108 10.76 3.19 -8.35
C VAL A 108 10.69 2.21 -7.18
N GLU A 109 11.66 2.20 -6.28
CA GLU A 109 11.65 1.36 -5.09
C GLU A 109 10.44 1.66 -4.19
N GLY A 110 10.12 2.94 -3.97
CA GLY A 110 8.95 3.36 -3.22
C GLY A 110 7.63 2.91 -3.86
N LEU A 111 7.52 3.00 -5.19
CA LEU A 111 6.34 2.53 -5.92
C LEU A 111 6.18 1.01 -5.84
N VAL A 112 7.27 0.26 -6.01
CA VAL A 112 7.27 -1.20 -5.86
C VAL A 112 6.85 -1.58 -4.45
N LEU A 113 7.41 -0.92 -3.44
CA LEU A 113 7.06 -1.15 -2.04
C LEU A 113 5.56 -0.89 -1.78
N ALA A 114 5.00 0.20 -2.32
CA ALA A 114 3.58 0.52 -2.16
C ALA A 114 2.67 -0.56 -2.77
N ILE A 115 3.01 -1.08 -3.95
CA ILE A 115 2.28 -2.19 -4.58
C ILE A 115 2.38 -3.46 -3.74
N VAL A 116 3.59 -3.80 -3.27
CA VAL A 116 3.83 -4.99 -2.44
C VAL A 116 3.02 -4.92 -1.15
N ILE A 117 3.03 -3.78 -0.45
CA ILE A 117 2.26 -3.58 0.77
C ILE A 117 0.75 -3.64 0.48
N GLY A 118 0.28 -3.02 -0.60
CA GLY A 118 -1.11 -3.10 -1.04
C GLY A 118 -1.57 -4.54 -1.27
N VAL A 119 -0.77 -5.33 -2.00
CA VAL A 119 -1.05 -6.75 -2.26
C VAL A 119 -1.06 -7.56 -0.96
N ILE A 120 0.00 -7.46 -0.13
CA ILE A 120 0.12 -8.21 1.13
C ILE A 120 -1.08 -7.92 2.04
N SER A 121 -1.45 -6.65 2.16
CA SER A 121 -2.63 -6.22 2.91
C SER A 121 -3.93 -6.81 2.37
N GLY A 122 -4.04 -6.95 1.04
CA GLY A 122 -5.22 -7.46 0.35
C GLY A 122 -5.42 -8.96 0.42
N VAL A 123 -4.37 -9.75 0.69
CA VAL A 123 -4.41 -11.22 0.63
C VAL A 123 -5.46 -11.79 1.58
N VAL A 124 -5.48 -11.36 2.85
CA VAL A 124 -6.42 -11.88 3.86
C VAL A 124 -7.89 -11.58 3.52
N PRO A 125 -8.29 -10.32 3.23
CA PRO A 125 -9.67 -10.03 2.84
C PRO A 125 -10.06 -10.68 1.51
N ALA A 126 -9.18 -10.69 0.50
CA ALA A 126 -9.43 -11.34 -0.78
C ALA A 126 -9.66 -12.85 -0.62
N TYR A 127 -8.88 -13.50 0.26
CA TYR A 127 -9.06 -14.91 0.56
C TYR A 127 -10.40 -15.18 1.25
N ARG A 128 -10.80 -14.34 2.20
CA ARG A 128 -12.12 -14.45 2.85
C ARG A 128 -13.26 -14.28 1.84
N ALA A 129 -13.18 -13.29 0.94
CA ALA A 129 -14.14 -13.10 -0.14
C ALA A 129 -14.25 -14.34 -1.05
N SER A 130 -13.09 -14.92 -1.40
CA SER A 130 -13.01 -16.12 -2.24
C SER A 130 -13.65 -17.35 -1.59
N LYS A 131 -13.83 -17.39 -0.28
CA LYS A 131 -14.43 -18.52 0.46
C LYS A 131 -15.91 -18.34 0.84
N LEU A 132 -16.53 -17.19 0.55
CA LEU A 132 -17.96 -16.98 0.77
C LEU A 132 -18.80 -18.03 0.02
N LYS A 133 -19.75 -18.68 0.71
CA LYS A 133 -20.64 -19.66 0.10
C LYS A 133 -21.82 -18.93 -0.58
N PRO A 134 -22.24 -19.34 -1.79
CA PRO A 134 -23.35 -18.70 -2.49
C PRO A 134 -24.66 -18.69 -1.69
N VAL A 135 -24.93 -19.78 -0.97
CA VAL A 135 -26.15 -19.92 -0.13
C VAL A 135 -26.18 -18.89 1.00
N ASP A 136 -25.03 -18.62 1.63
CA ASP A 136 -24.93 -17.64 2.72
C ASP A 136 -24.99 -16.21 2.18
N ALA A 137 -24.42 -15.99 0.99
CA ALA A 137 -24.39 -14.68 0.34
C ALA A 137 -25.77 -14.24 -0.19
N LEU A 138 -26.61 -15.17 -0.64
CA LEU A 138 -27.95 -14.89 -1.17
C LEU A 138 -29.03 -14.83 -0.08
N ARG A 139 -28.80 -15.44 1.08
CA ARG A 139 -29.66 -15.32 2.28
C ARG A 139 -29.36 -14.09 3.12
N TYR A 140 -28.31 -13.35 2.78
CA TYR A 140 -27.98 -12.08 3.42
C TYR A 140 -29.09 -11.08 3.08
N GLU A 141 -29.87 -10.62 4.07
CA GLU A 141 -30.73 -9.44 3.89
C GLU A 141 -29.88 -8.19 3.71
#